data_AF-A0AA39NYK0-F1
#
_entry.id   AF-A0AA39NYK0-F1
#
_cell.length_a   1.000
_cell.length_b   1.000
_cell.length_c   1.000
_cell.angle_alpha   90.00
_cell.angle_beta   90.00
_cell.angle_gamma   90.00
#
_symmetry.space_group_name_H-M   'P 1'
#
loop_
_entity.id
_entity.type
_entity.pdbx_description
1 polymer ?
#
loop_
_entity_poly.entity_id
_entity_poly.type
_entity_poly.pdbx_seq_one_letter_code
_entity_poly.pdbx_strand_id
1 'polypeptide(L)'
;MALFVFNTGTLLLQTILYPRQAWRLVQDPVKGIFVPLIILSFATIIIGTVNYAFPSGHVSAEFIYMLFWVYVIAAILTCFPMIMIWFNKPHNLMHFTPVYAFLIFPMMLVGIVSFNVLRVMDPIDPRALGVLLVGYFFQGLGSFMTFFYLCIYVIRVMTTGFLEGHQANGAFVTCGPPGLTAFTLIRLADEARTILPSHGYVTENAGEIWYAASVLAGLLLYGLAVFFFIFGVLPYWYKLHKNLNKILGCWALTFPNIGWISTTHIMGDIFGIEFLYIIHLCLTIVMVLTWCTLFVLTVVTLCRGLIFKLKEEDVLKDILPAYNECKENSISVVADEEQGTPMPITSESRLGQQ
;
A
#
# COMPACT_ATOMS: atom_id res chain seq x y z
N MET A 1 0.92 16.67 -1.08
CA MET A 1 -0.10 17.09 -0.09
C MET A 1 -1.48 17.28 -0.72
N ALA A 2 -1.67 18.19 -1.68
CA ALA A 2 -3.00 18.51 -2.24
C ALA A 2 -3.76 17.28 -2.78
N LEU A 3 -3.12 16.43 -3.61
CA LEU A 3 -3.75 15.21 -4.12
C LEU A 3 -4.12 14.22 -3.02
N PHE A 4 -3.31 14.12 -1.95
CA PHE A 4 -3.62 13.25 -0.82
C PHE A 4 -4.85 13.75 -0.08
N VAL A 5 -4.89 15.05 0.27
CA VAL A 5 -6.04 15.66 0.95
C VAL A 5 -7.30 15.52 0.10
N PHE A 6 -7.20 15.74 -1.21
CA PHE A 6 -8.32 15.56 -2.13
C PHE A 6 -8.84 14.11 -2.14
N ASN A 7 -7.96 13.12 -2.36
CA ASN A 7 -8.38 11.71 -2.42
C ASN A 7 -8.85 11.16 -1.08
N THR A 8 -8.19 11.53 0.03
CA THR A 8 -8.63 11.13 1.37
C THR A 8 -9.95 11.81 1.72
N GLY A 9 -10.14 13.07 1.32
CA GLY A 9 -11.39 13.80 1.48
C GLY A 9 -12.55 13.16 0.71
N THR A 10 -12.33 12.76 -0.54
CA THR A 10 -13.37 12.07 -1.33
C THR A 10 -13.68 10.68 -0.79
N LEU A 11 -12.69 9.91 -0.35
CA LEU A 11 -12.91 8.61 0.32
C LEU A 11 -13.65 8.76 1.65
N LEU A 12 -13.32 9.78 2.44
CA LEU A 12 -14.01 10.09 3.68
C LEU A 12 -15.47 10.46 3.39
N LEU A 13 -15.70 11.32 2.39
CA LEU A 13 -17.04 11.69 1.96
C LEU A 13 -17.84 10.48 1.46
N GLN A 14 -17.23 9.59 0.68
CA GLN A 14 -17.86 8.33 0.26
C GLN A 14 -18.22 7.43 1.45
N THR A 15 -17.37 7.38 2.47
CA THR A 15 -17.61 6.59 3.68
C THR A 15 -18.77 7.16 4.50
N ILE A 16 -18.91 8.49 4.56
CA ILE A 16 -20.00 9.17 5.27
C ILE A 16 -21.32 9.06 4.51
N LEU A 17 -21.32 9.32 3.19
CA LEU A 17 -22.54 9.35 2.37
C LEU A 17 -23.03 7.95 1.96
N TYR A 18 -22.11 7.01 1.73
CA TYR A 18 -22.40 5.66 1.22
C TYR A 18 -21.68 4.56 2.03
N PRO A 19 -21.93 4.44 3.35
CA PRO A 19 -21.18 3.56 4.25
C PRO A 19 -21.24 2.09 3.84
N ARG A 20 -22.40 1.63 3.32
CA ARG A 20 -22.57 0.26 2.83
C ARG A 20 -21.68 -0.04 1.61
N GLN A 21 -21.55 0.92 0.68
CA GLN A 21 -20.72 0.76 -0.51
C GLN A 21 -19.24 0.78 -0.14
N ALA A 22 -18.83 1.70 0.76
CA ALA A 22 -17.47 1.75 1.28
C ALA A 22 -17.09 0.45 1.99
N TRP A 23 -17.99 -0.13 2.80
CA TRP A 23 -17.76 -1.41 3.45
C TRP A 23 -17.63 -2.57 2.46
N ARG A 24 -18.47 -2.62 1.41
CA ARG A 24 -18.35 -3.62 0.33
C ARG A 24 -17.00 -3.52 -0.38
N LEU A 25 -16.50 -2.31 -0.64
CA LEU A 25 -15.20 -2.08 -1.27
C LEU A 25 -14.06 -2.64 -0.42
N VAL A 26 -14.10 -2.36 0.89
CA VAL A 26 -13.12 -2.86 1.86
C VAL A 26 -13.11 -4.38 1.93
N GLN A 27 -14.29 -5.01 1.85
CA GLN A 27 -14.42 -6.46 1.88
C GLN A 27 -14.12 -7.14 0.53
N ASP A 28 -13.98 -6.40 -0.56
CA ASP A 28 -13.70 -6.97 -1.88
C ASP A 28 -12.25 -7.49 -1.95
N PRO A 29 -12.02 -8.77 -2.30
CA PRO A 29 -10.69 -9.38 -2.27
C PRO A 29 -9.72 -8.81 -3.33
N VAL A 30 -10.23 -8.09 -4.35
CA VAL A 30 -9.45 -7.49 -5.42
C VAL A 30 -9.28 -5.99 -5.22
N LYS A 31 -10.31 -5.29 -4.74
CA LYS A 31 -10.28 -3.83 -4.53
C LYS A 31 -9.76 -3.46 -3.13
N GLY A 32 -10.03 -4.28 -2.12
CA GLY A 32 -9.63 -4.06 -0.73
C GLY A 32 -8.11 -4.01 -0.53
N ILE A 33 -7.33 -4.71 -1.36
CA ILE A 33 -5.86 -4.71 -1.30
C ILE A 33 -5.23 -3.33 -1.51
N PHE A 34 -5.97 -2.38 -2.12
CA PHE A 34 -5.51 -1.03 -2.37
C PHE A 34 -5.81 -0.06 -1.21
N VAL A 35 -6.65 -0.44 -0.24
CA VAL A 35 -6.98 0.41 0.91
C VAL A 35 -5.74 0.81 1.71
N PRO A 36 -4.76 -0.09 1.99
CA PRO A 36 -3.53 0.29 2.70
C PRO A 36 -2.67 1.34 1.98
N LEU A 37 -2.90 1.63 0.69
CA LEU A 37 -2.15 2.66 -0.04
C LEU A 37 -2.40 4.09 0.47
N ILE A 38 -3.48 4.33 1.20
CA ILE A 38 -3.68 5.61 1.89
C ILE A 38 -2.57 5.84 2.93
N ILE A 39 -2.21 4.81 3.68
CA ILE A 39 -1.13 4.87 4.66
C ILE A 39 0.21 4.97 3.94
N LEU A 40 0.39 4.23 2.84
CA LEU A 40 1.59 4.34 2.00
C LEU A 40 1.85 5.78 1.55
N SER A 41 0.80 6.49 1.14
CA SER A 41 0.89 7.90 0.73
C SER A 41 1.25 8.81 1.91
N PHE A 42 0.73 8.51 3.11
CA PHE A 42 1.11 9.23 4.32
C PHE A 42 2.61 9.07 4.65
N ALA A 43 3.21 7.88 4.44
CA ALA A 43 4.66 7.69 4.57
C ALA A 43 5.45 8.70 3.72
N THR A 44 5.07 8.85 2.44
CA THR A 44 5.76 9.78 1.52
C THR A 44 5.62 11.24 1.93
N ILE A 45 4.52 11.61 2.60
CA ILE A 45 4.32 12.95 3.14
C ILE A 45 5.26 13.19 4.31
N ILE A 46 5.44 12.22 5.21
CA ILE A 46 6.39 12.34 6.33
C ILE A 46 7.80 12.47 5.79
N ILE A 47 8.20 11.63 4.83
CA ILE A 47 9.51 11.70 4.17
C ILE A 47 9.71 13.06 3.49
N GLY A 48 8.69 13.58 2.79
CA GLY A 48 8.76 14.92 2.21
C GLY A 48 8.86 16.03 3.26
N THR A 49 8.18 15.89 4.39
CA THR A 49 8.24 16.85 5.51
C THR A 49 9.65 16.90 6.10
N VAL A 50 10.27 15.73 6.31
CA VAL A 50 11.68 15.60 6.75
C VAL A 50 12.63 16.27 5.76
N ASN A 51 12.47 16.04 4.45
CA ASN A 51 13.44 16.53 3.47
C ASN A 51 13.25 17.99 3.04
N TYR A 52 12.04 18.55 3.17
CA TYR A 52 11.73 19.90 2.67
C TYR A 52 11.25 20.87 3.75
N ALA A 53 10.40 20.44 4.68
CA ALA A 53 9.81 21.34 5.68
C ALA A 53 10.72 21.54 6.91
N PHE A 54 11.41 20.48 7.34
CA PHE A 54 12.33 20.54 8.47
C PHE A 54 13.57 21.42 8.21
N PRO A 55 14.31 21.29 7.08
CA PRO A 55 15.47 22.14 6.82
C PRO A 55 15.11 23.62 6.66
N SER A 56 13.86 23.90 6.28
CA SER A 56 13.33 25.26 6.17
C SER A 56 12.92 25.87 7.53
N GLY A 57 13.00 25.11 8.64
CA GLY A 57 12.61 25.56 9.98
C GLY A 57 11.10 25.64 10.22
N HIS A 58 10.25 25.21 9.27
CA HIS A 58 8.79 25.26 9.42
C HIS A 58 8.24 24.19 10.38
N VAL A 59 9.02 23.14 10.66
CA VAL A 59 8.59 21.97 11.43
C VAL A 59 9.70 21.55 12.39
N SER A 60 9.33 21.18 13.63
CA SER A 60 10.27 20.70 14.65
C SER A 60 10.51 19.19 14.57
N ALA A 61 11.64 18.73 15.12
CA ALA A 61 11.96 17.30 15.22
C ALA A 61 10.91 16.54 16.06
N GLU A 62 10.40 17.15 17.14
CA GLU A 62 9.33 16.59 17.97
C GLU A 62 8.05 16.30 17.19
N PHE A 63 7.66 17.21 16.28
CA PHE A 63 6.49 17.00 15.45
C PHE A 63 6.67 15.80 14.51
N ILE A 64 7.86 15.65 13.92
CA ILE A 64 8.19 14.51 13.05
C ILE A 64 8.20 13.19 13.85
N TYR A 65 8.73 13.20 15.07
CA TYR A 65 8.67 12.07 15.99
C TYR A 65 7.22 11.67 16.33
N MET A 66 6.33 12.64 16.59
CA MET A 66 4.91 12.35 16.80
C MET A 66 4.26 11.75 15.55
N LEU A 67 4.56 12.30 14.37
CA LEU A 67 4.05 11.77 13.09
C LEU A 67 4.49 10.33 12.83
N PHE A 68 5.71 9.95 13.24
CA PHE A 68 6.19 8.57 13.16
C PHE A 68 5.25 7.60 13.88
N TRP A 69 4.88 7.89 15.13
CA TRP A 69 3.99 7.01 15.88
C TRP A 69 2.56 6.98 15.33
N VAL A 70 2.05 8.12 14.85
CA VAL A 70 0.76 8.15 14.15
C VAL A 70 0.80 7.24 12.92
N TYR A 71 1.89 7.28 12.15
CA TYR A 71 2.09 6.41 11.00
C TYR A 71 2.12 4.93 11.40
N VAL A 72 2.89 4.56 12.43
CA VAL A 72 2.99 3.17 12.92
C VAL A 72 1.61 2.64 13.32
N ILE A 73 0.86 3.40 14.13
CA ILE A 73 -0.47 3.02 14.58
C ILE A 73 -1.41 2.87 13.37
N ALA A 74 -1.40 3.83 12.45
CA ALA A 74 -2.25 3.78 11.26
C ALA A 74 -1.91 2.60 10.34
N ALA A 75 -0.63 2.23 10.21
CA ALA A 75 -0.19 1.05 9.47
C ALA A 75 -0.72 -0.24 10.10
N ILE A 76 -0.61 -0.41 11.43
CA ILE A 76 -1.12 -1.57 12.15
C ILE A 76 -2.64 -1.68 12.00
N LEU A 77 -3.36 -0.59 12.29
CA LEU A 77 -4.83 -0.55 12.25
C LEU A 77 -5.40 -0.74 10.85
N THR A 78 -4.61 -0.51 9.80
CA THR A 78 -5.06 -0.74 8.42
C THR A 78 -4.64 -2.12 7.92
N CYS A 79 -3.39 -2.51 8.11
CA CYS A 79 -2.85 -3.76 7.57
C CYS A 79 -3.46 -5.00 8.22
N PHE A 80 -3.55 -5.06 9.56
CA PHE A 80 -4.07 -6.27 10.22
C PHE A 80 -5.52 -6.59 9.85
N PRO A 81 -6.48 -5.64 9.88
CA PRO A 81 -7.84 -5.93 9.44
C PRO A 81 -7.93 -6.33 7.96
N MET A 82 -7.17 -5.66 7.08
CA MET A 82 -7.18 -6.00 5.65
C MET A 82 -6.60 -7.40 5.39
N ILE A 83 -5.53 -7.75 6.09
CA ILE A 83 -4.94 -9.10 6.04
C ILE A 83 -5.94 -10.14 6.57
N MET A 84 -6.63 -9.85 7.67
CA MET A 84 -7.68 -10.73 8.22
C MET A 84 -8.81 -10.95 7.22
N ILE A 85 -9.33 -9.88 6.61
CA ILE A 85 -10.36 -9.95 5.57
C ILE A 85 -9.89 -10.79 4.39
N TRP A 86 -8.63 -10.60 3.96
CA TRP A 86 -8.04 -11.32 2.86
C TRP A 86 -7.90 -12.82 3.17
N PHE A 87 -7.32 -13.20 4.32
CA PHE A 87 -7.15 -14.61 4.68
C PHE A 87 -8.46 -15.34 5.00
N ASN A 88 -9.54 -14.63 5.30
CA ASN A 88 -10.87 -15.22 5.50
C ASN A 88 -11.56 -15.67 4.21
N LYS A 89 -10.96 -15.44 3.03
CA LYS A 89 -11.50 -15.87 1.73
C LYS A 89 -10.55 -16.85 1.04
N PRO A 90 -11.06 -17.92 0.41
CA PRO A 90 -10.22 -18.79 -0.40
C PRO A 90 -9.74 -18.04 -1.66
N HIS A 91 -8.46 -18.21 -2.00
CA HIS A 91 -7.84 -17.57 -3.16
C HIS A 91 -7.30 -18.62 -4.12
N ASN A 92 -7.56 -18.43 -5.42
CA ASN A 92 -6.99 -19.27 -6.46
C ASN A 92 -5.58 -18.77 -6.83
N LEU A 93 -4.58 -19.65 -6.67
CA LEU A 93 -3.17 -19.37 -6.97
C LEU A 93 -2.93 -18.94 -8.43
N MET A 94 -3.75 -19.40 -9.39
CA MET A 94 -3.61 -19.05 -10.81
C MET A 94 -3.86 -17.56 -11.07
N HIS A 95 -4.64 -16.92 -10.19
CA HIS A 95 -4.94 -15.49 -10.22
C HIS A 95 -4.09 -14.68 -9.23
N PHE A 96 -3.02 -15.27 -8.68
CA PHE A 96 -2.13 -14.55 -7.79
C PHE A 96 -1.42 -13.41 -8.52
N THR A 97 -1.41 -12.22 -7.90
CA THR A 97 -0.69 -11.06 -8.41
C THR A 97 0.24 -10.51 -7.34
N PRO A 98 1.42 -9.99 -7.71
CA PRO A 98 2.36 -9.42 -6.76
C PRO A 98 1.84 -8.14 -6.07
N VAL A 99 0.76 -7.55 -6.60
CA VAL A 99 0.07 -6.39 -6.03
C VAL A 99 -0.51 -6.71 -4.64
N TYR A 100 -0.78 -7.98 -4.33
CA TYR A 100 -1.26 -8.38 -3.00
C TYR A 100 -0.28 -8.04 -1.87
N ALA A 101 0.99 -7.81 -2.20
CA ALA A 101 1.96 -7.29 -1.24
C ALA A 101 1.58 -5.91 -0.66
N PHE A 102 0.71 -5.15 -1.30
CA PHE A 102 0.21 -3.88 -0.77
C PHE A 102 -0.46 -4.01 0.59
N LEU A 103 -0.98 -5.19 0.94
CA LEU A 103 -1.56 -5.48 2.26
C LEU A 103 -0.57 -5.29 3.42
N ILE A 104 0.73 -5.52 3.18
CA ILE A 104 1.78 -5.44 4.21
C ILE A 104 2.73 -4.24 4.00
N PHE A 105 2.71 -3.63 2.81
CA PHE A 105 3.66 -2.57 2.44
C PHE A 105 3.71 -1.39 3.41
N PRO A 106 2.59 -0.87 3.96
CA PRO A 106 2.67 0.21 4.94
C PRO A 106 3.45 -0.17 6.20
N MET A 107 3.30 -1.40 6.69
CA MET A 107 4.12 -1.90 7.80
C MET A 107 5.58 -2.00 7.37
N MET A 108 5.89 -2.53 6.19
CA MET A 108 7.27 -2.55 5.68
C MET A 108 7.88 -1.13 5.64
N LEU A 109 7.13 -0.14 5.16
CA LEU A 109 7.59 1.25 5.06
C LEU A 109 7.84 1.94 6.40
N VAL A 110 7.41 1.38 7.54
CA VAL A 110 7.79 1.90 8.86
C VAL A 110 9.31 2.01 8.99
N GLY A 111 10.08 1.09 8.41
CA GLY A 111 11.54 1.18 8.40
C GLY A 111 12.05 2.39 7.61
N ILE A 112 11.45 2.70 6.46
CA ILE A 112 11.83 3.88 5.65
C ILE A 112 11.49 5.17 6.39
N VAL A 113 10.30 5.23 6.98
CA VAL A 113 9.88 6.40 7.77
C VAL A 113 10.80 6.54 8.99
N SER A 114 11.16 5.43 9.65
CA SER A 114 12.06 5.40 10.81
C SER A 114 13.41 6.05 10.51
N PHE A 115 14.17 5.61 9.49
CA PHE A 115 15.49 6.24 9.25
C PHE A 115 15.36 7.71 8.83
N ASN A 116 14.28 8.12 8.15
CA ASN A 116 14.07 9.54 7.83
C ASN A 116 13.78 10.37 9.08
N VAL A 117 13.06 9.81 10.06
CA VAL A 117 12.81 10.46 11.36
C VAL A 117 14.10 10.52 12.18
N LEU A 118 14.91 9.45 12.18
CA LEU A 118 16.18 9.41 12.91
C LEU A 118 17.16 10.48 12.43
N ARG A 119 17.21 10.78 11.12
CA ARG A 119 18.04 11.85 10.54
C ARG A 119 17.82 13.25 11.14
N VAL A 120 16.68 13.49 11.78
CA VAL A 120 16.33 14.79 12.39
C VAL A 120 16.26 14.73 13.91
N MET A 121 16.43 13.54 14.50
CA MET A 121 16.51 13.35 15.95
C MET A 121 17.96 13.39 16.43
N ASP A 122 18.16 13.77 17.68
CA ASP A 122 19.48 13.64 18.32
C ASP A 122 19.76 12.16 18.62
N PRO A 123 20.88 11.57 18.17
CA PRO A 123 21.25 10.20 18.49
C PRO A 123 21.41 9.93 20.00
N ILE A 124 21.66 10.97 20.81
CA ILE A 124 21.76 10.89 22.28
C ILE A 124 20.38 10.85 22.94
N ASP A 125 19.30 11.11 22.20
CA ASP A 125 17.95 10.95 22.74
C ASP A 125 17.64 9.44 22.93
N PRO A 126 17.31 8.98 24.14
CA PRO A 126 16.91 7.58 24.37
C PRO A 126 15.73 7.12 23.49
N ARG A 127 14.89 8.06 23.04
CA ARG A 127 13.77 7.79 22.12
C ARG A 127 14.23 7.35 20.74
N ALA A 128 15.43 7.74 20.30
CA ALA A 128 15.98 7.36 18.99
C ALA A 128 16.16 5.83 18.88
N LEU A 129 16.60 5.17 19.95
CA LEU A 129 16.69 3.70 19.98
C LEU A 129 15.31 3.06 19.74
N GLY A 130 14.25 3.61 20.33
CA GLY A 130 12.88 3.13 20.13
C GLY A 130 12.45 3.21 18.67
N VAL A 131 12.70 4.35 18.01
CA VAL A 131 12.39 4.54 16.58
C VAL A 131 13.21 3.58 15.70
N LEU A 132 14.49 3.38 16.02
CA LEU A 132 15.37 2.45 15.32
C LEU A 132 14.88 0.99 15.41
N LEU A 133 14.61 0.51 16.62
CA LEU A 133 14.17 -0.87 16.86
C LEU A 133 12.79 -1.14 16.27
N VAL A 134 11.84 -0.20 16.39
CA VAL A 134 10.52 -0.31 15.74
C VAL A 134 10.66 -0.31 14.22
N GLY A 135 11.56 0.51 13.68
CA GLY A 135 11.93 0.53 12.26
C GLY A 135 12.38 -0.84 11.77
N TYR A 136 13.35 -1.45 12.44
CA TYR A 136 13.82 -2.81 12.11
C TYR A 136 12.75 -3.88 12.27
N PHE A 137 11.96 -3.82 13.34
CA PHE A 137 10.91 -4.80 13.62
C PHE A 137 9.89 -4.86 12.48
N PHE A 138 9.32 -3.71 12.10
CA PHE A 138 8.30 -3.66 11.06
C PHE A 138 8.88 -3.81 9.65
N GLN A 139 10.11 -3.33 9.40
CA GLN A 139 10.81 -3.62 8.15
C GLN A 139 11.00 -5.13 8.00
N GLY A 140 11.48 -5.83 9.03
CA GLY A 140 11.65 -7.28 9.03
C GLY A 140 10.34 -8.01 8.77
N LEU A 141 9.29 -7.71 9.55
CA LEU A 141 7.95 -8.29 9.38
C LEU A 141 7.44 -8.12 7.94
N GLY A 142 7.53 -6.90 7.42
CA GLY A 142 7.12 -6.59 6.05
C GLY A 142 7.93 -7.37 5.02
N SER A 143 9.26 -7.37 5.15
CA SER A 143 10.18 -8.01 4.20
C SER A 143 9.90 -9.52 4.10
N PHE A 144 9.83 -10.22 5.23
CA PHE A 144 9.57 -11.67 5.22
C PHE A 144 8.20 -12.01 4.63
N MET A 145 7.15 -11.28 5.01
CA MET A 145 5.82 -11.49 4.44
C MET A 145 5.79 -11.25 2.92
N THR A 146 6.47 -10.19 2.44
CA THR A 146 6.57 -9.95 1.00
C THR A 146 7.36 -11.02 0.27
N PHE A 147 8.41 -11.61 0.88
CA PHE A 147 9.12 -12.74 0.26
C PHE A 147 8.24 -13.97 0.10
N PHE A 148 7.35 -14.28 1.05
CA PHE A 148 6.37 -15.35 0.86
C PHE A 148 5.48 -15.09 -0.36
N TYR A 149 5.02 -13.85 -0.55
CA TYR A 149 4.26 -13.47 -1.74
C TYR A 149 5.08 -13.55 -3.03
N LEU A 150 6.37 -13.20 -3.00
CA LEU A 150 7.24 -13.38 -4.17
C LEU A 150 7.43 -14.85 -4.51
N CYS A 151 7.61 -15.74 -3.53
CA CYS A 151 7.70 -17.19 -3.76
C CYS A 151 6.42 -17.72 -4.42
N ILE A 152 5.25 -17.33 -3.92
CA ILE A 152 3.96 -17.70 -4.52
C ILE A 152 3.85 -17.17 -5.95
N TYR A 153 4.28 -15.93 -6.19
CA TYR A 153 4.29 -15.35 -7.53
C TYR A 153 5.19 -16.14 -8.49
N VAL A 154 6.39 -16.54 -8.06
CA VAL A 154 7.29 -17.36 -8.88
C VAL A 154 6.62 -18.68 -9.25
N ILE A 155 6.00 -19.36 -8.29
CA ILE A 155 5.22 -20.59 -8.55
C ILE A 155 4.11 -20.32 -9.56
N ARG A 156 3.35 -19.24 -9.38
CA ARG A 156 2.27 -18.85 -10.30
C ARG A 156 2.79 -18.60 -11.71
N VAL A 157 3.93 -17.93 -11.88
CA VAL A 157 4.52 -17.70 -13.21
C VAL A 157 5.03 -19.01 -13.82
N MET A 158 5.57 -19.93 -13.02
CA MET A 158 5.97 -21.26 -13.50
C MET A 158 4.77 -22.08 -14.00
N THR A 159 3.59 -21.94 -13.38
CA THR A 159 2.39 -22.73 -13.74
C THR A 159 1.54 -22.09 -14.84
N THR A 160 1.45 -20.76 -14.89
CA THR A 160 0.56 -20.04 -15.82
C THR A 160 1.28 -19.22 -16.89
N GLY A 161 2.61 -19.10 -16.79
CA GLY A 161 3.39 -18.18 -17.59
C GLY A 161 3.27 -16.72 -17.13
N PHE A 162 3.91 -15.82 -17.89
CA PHE A 162 3.97 -14.39 -17.57
C PHE A 162 2.60 -13.70 -17.60
N LEU A 163 2.42 -12.72 -16.72
CA LEU A 163 1.23 -11.86 -16.68
C LEU A 163 1.02 -11.14 -18.03
N GLU A 164 -0.24 -10.98 -18.44
CA GLU A 164 -0.64 -10.39 -19.72
C GLU A 164 -1.51 -9.15 -19.55
N GLY A 165 -1.50 -8.27 -20.55
CA GLY A 165 -2.34 -7.07 -20.59
C GLY A 165 -2.10 -6.13 -19.41
N HIS A 166 -3.17 -5.73 -18.70
CA HIS A 166 -3.09 -4.78 -17.58
C HIS A 166 -2.30 -5.32 -16.38
N GLN A 167 -2.37 -6.64 -16.16
CA GLN A 167 -1.73 -7.29 -15.03
C GLN A 167 -0.20 -7.32 -15.18
N ALA A 168 0.32 -7.16 -16.41
CA ALA A 168 1.76 -7.10 -16.66
C ALA A 168 2.45 -5.95 -15.91
N ASN A 169 1.76 -4.83 -15.70
CA ASN A 169 2.29 -3.72 -14.89
C ASN A 169 2.55 -4.13 -13.43
N GLY A 170 1.75 -5.08 -12.91
CA GLY A 170 1.94 -5.64 -11.58
C GLY A 170 3.28 -6.36 -11.43
N ALA A 171 3.86 -6.92 -12.51
CA ALA A 171 5.14 -7.61 -12.45
C ALA A 171 6.25 -6.71 -11.88
N PHE A 172 6.21 -5.40 -12.12
CA PHE A 172 7.21 -4.46 -11.59
C PHE A 172 7.11 -4.26 -10.08
N VAL A 173 6.00 -4.63 -9.44
CA VAL A 173 5.89 -4.64 -7.98
C VAL A 173 6.87 -5.65 -7.36
N THR A 174 7.26 -6.70 -8.09
CA THR A 174 8.12 -7.77 -7.54
C THR A 174 9.54 -7.34 -7.18
N CYS A 175 10.10 -6.34 -7.88
CA CYS A 175 11.40 -5.78 -7.55
C CYS A 175 11.36 -4.84 -6.34
N GLY A 176 10.17 -4.36 -5.98
CA GLY A 176 9.97 -3.40 -4.90
C GLY A 176 10.37 -3.90 -3.53
N PRO A 177 9.82 -5.01 -3.03
CA PRO A 177 10.15 -5.50 -1.70
C PRO A 177 11.65 -5.72 -1.46
N PRO A 178 12.40 -6.48 -2.29
CA PRO A 178 13.84 -6.64 -2.07
C PRO A 178 14.61 -5.32 -2.21
N GLY A 179 14.23 -4.47 -3.17
CA GLY A 179 14.90 -3.18 -3.40
C GLY A 179 14.71 -2.18 -2.26
N LEU A 180 13.47 -2.04 -1.77
CA LEU A 180 13.14 -1.19 -0.63
C LEU A 180 13.78 -1.74 0.66
N THR A 181 13.78 -3.06 0.84
CA THR A 181 14.41 -3.68 2.01
C THR A 181 15.93 -3.45 2.02
N ALA A 182 16.60 -3.63 0.89
CA ALA A 182 18.03 -3.34 0.77
C ALA A 182 18.34 -1.89 1.17
N PHE A 183 17.57 -0.95 0.61
CA PHE A 183 17.70 0.48 0.89
C PHE A 183 17.50 0.79 2.38
N THR A 184 16.42 0.28 2.98
CA THR A 184 16.08 0.53 4.37
C THR A 184 17.11 -0.05 5.33
N LEU A 185 17.56 -1.30 5.10
CA LEU A 185 18.50 -1.97 6.01
C LEU A 185 19.81 -1.19 6.11
N ILE A 186 20.35 -0.72 4.97
CA ILE A 186 21.59 0.05 4.96
C ILE A 186 21.41 1.39 5.66
N ARG A 187 20.31 2.11 5.37
CA ARG A 187 20.06 3.43 5.97
C ARG A 187 19.76 3.37 7.48
N LEU A 188 18.97 2.40 7.94
CA LEU A 188 18.77 2.20 9.38
C LEU A 188 20.07 1.83 10.08
N ALA A 189 20.91 1.01 9.44
CA ALA A 189 22.16 0.60 10.04
C ALA A 189 23.18 1.75 10.12
N ASP A 190 23.14 2.68 9.16
CA ASP A 190 23.96 3.89 9.19
C ASP A 190 23.61 4.75 10.42
N GLU A 191 22.32 4.95 10.71
CA GLU A 191 21.86 5.61 11.96
C GLU A 191 22.24 4.80 13.21
N ALA A 192 22.24 3.46 13.12
CA ALA A 192 22.63 2.62 14.24
C ALA A 192 24.10 2.79 14.66
N ARG A 193 24.98 3.25 13.76
CA ARG A 193 26.40 3.53 14.06
C ARG A 193 26.57 4.64 15.09
N THR A 194 25.66 5.61 15.12
CA THR A 194 25.70 6.72 16.08
C THR A 194 24.82 6.45 17.30
N ILE A 195 23.66 5.82 17.11
CA ILE A 195 22.68 5.57 18.17
C ILE A 195 23.17 4.49 19.16
N LEU A 196 23.71 3.36 18.68
CA LEU A 196 24.08 2.27 19.58
C LEU A 196 25.21 2.62 20.57
N PRO A 197 26.31 3.27 20.14
CA PRO A 197 27.38 3.63 21.05
C PRO A 197 26.98 4.72 22.08
N SER A 198 25.97 5.55 21.77
CA SER A 198 25.59 6.72 22.58
C SER A 198 25.35 6.43 24.07
N HIS A 199 24.75 5.27 24.37
CA HIS A 199 24.49 4.80 25.74
C HIS A 199 25.13 3.43 26.02
N GLY A 200 26.07 2.99 25.17
CA GLY A 200 26.70 1.67 25.29
C GLY A 200 25.72 0.51 25.09
N TYR A 201 24.78 0.63 24.15
CA TYR A 201 23.85 -0.45 23.83
C TYR A 201 24.58 -1.61 23.14
N VAL A 202 24.28 -2.84 23.55
CA VAL A 202 24.85 -4.10 23.01
C VAL A 202 26.36 -4.24 23.26
N THR A 203 27.20 -3.60 22.44
CA THR A 203 28.67 -3.54 22.54
C THR A 203 29.17 -2.26 21.87
N GLU A 204 30.38 -1.81 22.20
CA GLU A 204 30.97 -0.58 21.62
C GLU A 204 31.00 -0.60 20.08
N ASN A 205 31.27 -1.76 19.48
CA ASN A 205 31.36 -1.93 18.03
C ASN A 205 30.04 -2.36 17.37
N ALA A 206 28.94 -2.47 18.12
CA ALA A 206 27.69 -3.04 17.62
C ALA A 206 27.14 -2.28 16.41
N GLY A 207 27.23 -0.94 16.42
CA GLY A 207 26.78 -0.09 15.31
C GLY A 207 27.51 -0.38 13.99
N GLU A 208 28.84 -0.45 14.04
CA GLU A 208 29.67 -0.78 12.87
C GLU A 208 29.40 -2.20 12.35
N ILE A 209 29.24 -3.16 13.26
CA ILE A 209 28.91 -4.55 12.90
C ILE A 209 27.53 -4.62 12.23
N TRP A 210 26.54 -3.90 12.75
CA TRP A 210 25.19 -3.85 12.17
C TRP A 210 25.21 -3.23 10.78
N TYR A 211 25.99 -2.17 10.59
CA TYR A 211 26.22 -1.55 9.31
C TYR A 211 26.85 -2.51 8.31
N ALA A 212 27.98 -3.13 8.66
CA ALA A 212 28.66 -4.10 7.78
C ALA A 212 27.75 -5.27 7.38
N ALA A 213 27.00 -5.83 8.34
CA ALA A 213 26.02 -6.89 8.07
C ALA A 213 24.90 -6.42 7.12
N SER A 214 24.41 -5.19 7.32
CA SER A 214 23.35 -4.61 6.50
C SER A 214 23.81 -4.27 5.09
N VAL A 215 25.08 -3.88 4.89
CA VAL A 215 25.66 -3.70 3.55
C VAL A 215 25.69 -5.02 2.80
N LEU A 216 26.15 -6.11 3.43
CA LEU A 216 26.16 -7.44 2.81
C LEU A 216 24.73 -7.91 2.48
N ALA A 217 23.80 -7.82 3.42
CA ALA A 217 22.40 -8.18 3.21
C ALA A 217 21.76 -7.33 2.11
N GLY A 218 22.02 -6.01 2.12
CA GLY A 218 21.56 -5.07 1.11
C GLY A 218 22.07 -5.40 -0.29
N LEU A 219 23.33 -5.82 -0.43
CA LEU A 219 23.90 -6.24 -1.72
C LEU A 219 23.21 -7.49 -2.29
N LEU A 220 22.94 -8.50 -1.44
CA LEU A 220 22.22 -9.70 -1.84
C LEU A 220 20.78 -9.37 -2.30
N LEU A 221 20.09 -8.53 -1.55
CA LEU A 221 18.73 -8.09 -1.86
C LEU A 221 18.67 -7.18 -3.09
N TYR A 222 19.68 -6.34 -3.29
CA TYR A 222 19.83 -5.52 -4.49
C TYR A 222 19.93 -6.39 -5.74
N GLY A 223 20.75 -7.45 -5.72
CA GLY A 223 20.84 -8.42 -6.80
C GLY A 223 19.49 -9.07 -7.13
N LEU A 224 18.73 -9.46 -6.09
CA LEU A 224 17.39 -10.01 -6.25
C LEU A 224 16.39 -9.00 -6.86
N ALA A 225 16.46 -7.74 -6.46
CA ALA A 225 15.60 -6.69 -7.01
C ALA A 225 15.88 -6.43 -8.49
N VAL A 226 17.16 -6.33 -8.87
CA VAL A 226 17.59 -6.17 -10.27
C VAL A 226 17.15 -7.37 -11.10
N PHE A 227 17.28 -8.59 -10.59
CA PHE A 227 16.78 -9.79 -11.25
C PHE A 227 15.27 -9.69 -11.54
N PHE A 228 14.45 -9.37 -10.54
CA PHE A 228 13.00 -9.26 -10.72
C PHE A 228 12.60 -8.11 -11.65
N PHE A 229 13.35 -7.01 -11.66
CA PHE A 229 13.14 -5.93 -12.62
C PHE A 229 13.37 -6.40 -14.06
N ILE A 230 14.51 -7.03 -14.34
CA ILE A 230 14.83 -7.58 -15.66
C ILE A 230 13.79 -8.64 -16.06
N PHE A 231 13.44 -9.53 -15.12
CA PHE A 231 12.42 -10.58 -15.31
C PHE A 231 11.04 -10.00 -15.64
N GLY A 232 10.70 -8.82 -15.11
CA GLY A 232 9.48 -8.08 -15.46
C GLY A 232 9.56 -7.36 -16.81
N VAL A 233 10.71 -6.79 -17.17
CA VAL A 233 10.91 -6.03 -18.42
C VAL A 233 10.87 -6.94 -19.67
N LEU A 234 11.48 -8.12 -19.61
CA LEU A 234 11.56 -9.06 -20.75
C LEU A 234 10.18 -9.39 -21.37
N PRO A 235 9.17 -9.84 -20.62
CA PRO A 235 7.84 -10.12 -21.15
C PRO A 235 7.05 -8.83 -21.43
N TYR A 236 7.35 -7.71 -20.75
CA TYR A 236 6.65 -6.45 -20.92
C TYR A 236 6.76 -5.91 -22.35
N TRP A 237 7.94 -6.06 -22.97
CA TRP A 237 8.19 -5.60 -24.34
C TRP A 237 7.26 -6.27 -25.38
N TYR A 238 6.90 -7.54 -25.17
CA TYR A 238 6.10 -8.33 -26.11
C TYR A 238 4.60 -8.37 -25.78
N LYS A 239 4.21 -8.11 -24.51
CA LYS A 239 2.84 -8.34 -24.01
C LYS A 239 2.06 -7.06 -23.67
N LEU A 240 2.62 -5.87 -23.89
CA LEU A 240 1.95 -4.61 -23.56
C LEU A 240 0.86 -4.24 -24.58
N HIS A 241 -0.40 -4.37 -24.19
CA HIS A 241 -1.52 -3.78 -24.92
C HIS A 241 -1.72 -2.32 -24.50
N LYS A 242 -1.52 -1.39 -25.45
CA LYS A 242 -1.63 0.08 -25.28
C LYS A 242 -3.09 0.57 -25.21
N ASN A 243 -3.88 0.08 -24.25
CA ASN A 243 -5.26 0.54 -24.04
C ASN A 243 -5.32 1.63 -22.96
N LEU A 244 -5.79 2.81 -23.36
CA LEU A 244 -5.87 4.02 -22.51
C LEU A 244 -6.73 3.84 -21.24
N ASN A 245 -7.76 2.97 -21.29
CA ASN A 245 -8.66 2.70 -20.15
C ASN A 245 -7.99 1.97 -18.97
N LYS A 246 -6.70 1.62 -19.07
CA LYS A 246 -5.96 0.77 -18.14
C LYS A 246 -4.71 1.45 -17.56
N ILE A 247 -4.59 2.78 -17.72
CA ILE A 247 -3.43 3.59 -17.33
C ILE A 247 -3.16 3.63 -15.82
N LEU A 248 -4.19 3.52 -14.97
CA LEU A 248 -4.01 3.62 -13.52
C LEU A 248 -3.06 2.55 -12.97
N GLY A 249 -3.10 1.33 -13.52
CA GLY A 249 -2.19 0.26 -13.10
C GLY A 249 -0.75 0.46 -13.56
N CYS A 250 -0.50 1.33 -14.54
CA CYS A 250 0.87 1.65 -14.97
C CYS A 250 1.64 2.46 -13.90
N TRP A 251 0.96 3.05 -12.91
CA TRP A 251 1.63 3.68 -11.76
C TRP A 251 2.49 2.71 -10.95
N ALA A 252 2.22 1.40 -11.03
CA ALA A 252 3.09 0.36 -10.47
C ALA A 252 4.50 0.32 -11.08
N LEU A 253 4.75 1.01 -12.21
CA LEU A 253 6.09 1.17 -12.79
C LEU A 253 6.97 2.17 -12.01
N THR A 254 6.39 2.97 -11.12
CA THR A 254 7.13 4.05 -10.43
C THR A 254 7.58 3.62 -9.04
N PHE A 255 6.64 3.60 -8.08
CA PHE A 255 6.91 3.41 -6.66
C PHE A 255 7.81 2.19 -6.33
N PRO A 256 7.55 0.97 -6.84
CA PRO A 256 8.36 -0.19 -6.50
C PRO A 256 9.83 -0.07 -6.91
N ASN A 257 10.12 0.68 -7.96
CA ASN A 257 11.48 0.77 -8.48
C ASN A 257 12.39 1.72 -7.69
N ILE A 258 11.82 2.61 -6.87
CA ILE A 258 12.58 3.64 -6.16
C ILE A 258 13.61 3.02 -5.21
N GLY A 259 13.25 1.92 -4.52
CA GLY A 259 14.12 1.30 -3.52
C GLY A 259 15.44 0.79 -4.09
N TRP A 260 15.39 -0.03 -5.15
CA TRP A 260 16.61 -0.57 -5.74
C TRP A 260 17.41 0.49 -6.51
N ILE A 261 16.75 1.43 -7.19
CA ILE A 261 17.43 2.55 -7.85
C ILE A 261 18.20 3.40 -6.82
N SER A 262 17.60 3.65 -5.65
CA SER A 262 18.26 4.39 -4.57
C SER A 262 19.39 3.57 -3.94
N THR A 263 19.22 2.25 -3.87
CA THR A 263 20.29 1.33 -3.43
C THR A 263 21.47 1.36 -4.39
N THR A 264 21.26 1.50 -5.71
CA THR A 264 22.35 1.67 -6.69
C THR A 264 23.26 2.84 -6.32
N HIS A 265 22.69 3.99 -5.94
CA HIS A 265 23.48 5.15 -5.49
C HIS A 265 24.28 4.83 -4.23
N ILE A 266 23.62 4.28 -3.21
CA ILE A 266 24.26 3.93 -1.92
C ILE A 266 25.42 2.95 -2.13
N MET A 267 25.26 1.96 -3.00
CA MET A 267 26.34 1.02 -3.33
C MET A 267 27.52 1.73 -4.01
N GLY A 268 27.25 2.76 -4.82
CA GLY A 268 28.27 3.66 -5.37
C GLY A 268 29.03 4.39 -4.27
N ASP A 269 28.32 4.96 -3.29
CA ASP A 269 28.91 5.67 -2.15
C ASP A 269 29.79 4.75 -1.30
N ILE A 270 29.30 3.54 -0.99
CA ILE A 270 29.96 2.61 -0.07
C ILE A 270 31.21 1.97 -0.69
N PHE A 271 31.13 1.54 -1.94
CA PHE A 271 32.24 0.84 -2.60
C PHE A 271 33.12 1.77 -3.45
N GLY A 272 32.79 3.06 -3.55
CA GLY A 272 33.54 4.02 -4.36
C GLY A 272 33.48 3.72 -5.86
N ILE A 273 32.40 3.13 -6.36
CA ILE A 273 32.26 2.70 -7.76
C ILE A 273 31.55 3.77 -8.58
N GLU A 274 32.31 4.58 -9.31
CA GLU A 274 31.76 5.71 -10.08
C GLU A 274 30.70 5.30 -11.12
N PHE A 275 30.87 4.12 -11.72
CA PHE A 275 29.94 3.58 -12.72
C PHE A 275 28.50 3.44 -12.19
N LEU A 276 28.33 3.17 -10.90
CA LEU A 276 27.00 3.04 -10.29
C LEU A 276 26.26 4.39 -10.25
N TYR A 277 26.96 5.53 -10.16
CA TYR A 277 26.33 6.84 -10.26
C TYR A 277 25.77 7.10 -11.66
N ILE A 278 26.49 6.68 -12.71
CA ILE A 278 26.02 6.80 -14.09
C ILE A 278 24.75 5.97 -14.29
N ILE A 279 24.75 4.72 -13.81
CA ILE A 279 23.56 3.86 -13.85
C ILE A 279 22.40 4.51 -13.08
N HIS A 280 22.64 4.97 -11.86
CA HIS A 280 21.63 5.62 -11.04
C HIS A 280 21.03 6.85 -11.73
N LEU A 281 21.85 7.69 -12.34
CA LEU A 281 21.42 8.87 -13.10
C LEU A 281 20.53 8.47 -14.28
N CYS A 282 20.97 7.51 -15.10
CA CYS A 282 20.20 7.00 -16.23
C CYS A 282 18.83 6.45 -15.80
N LEU A 283 18.80 5.63 -14.74
CA LEU A 283 17.56 5.06 -14.21
C LEU A 283 16.63 6.14 -13.65
N THR A 284 17.19 7.16 -13.00
CA THR A 284 16.43 8.30 -12.48
C THR A 284 15.79 9.10 -13.62
N ILE A 285 16.52 9.36 -14.71
CA ILE A 285 15.97 10.03 -15.90
C ILE A 285 14.81 9.21 -16.48
N VAL A 286 14.98 7.90 -16.65
CA VAL A 286 13.91 7.01 -17.14
C VAL A 286 12.69 7.04 -16.21
N MET A 287 12.90 7.07 -14.90
CA MET A 287 11.84 7.16 -13.90
C MET A 287 11.05 8.47 -14.01
N VAL A 288 11.74 9.61 -14.15
CA VAL A 288 11.12 10.93 -14.33
C VAL A 288 10.31 10.98 -15.63
N LEU A 289 10.86 10.48 -16.74
CA LEU A 289 10.15 10.41 -18.02
C LEU A 289 8.89 9.55 -17.93
N THR A 290 8.99 8.40 -17.26
CA THR A 290 7.85 7.50 -17.02
C THR A 290 6.78 8.20 -16.18
N TRP A 291 7.19 8.86 -15.08
CA TRP A 291 6.28 9.62 -14.22
C TRP A 291 5.56 10.74 -14.98
N CYS A 292 6.29 11.55 -15.74
CA CYS A 292 5.71 12.64 -16.55
C CYS A 292 4.70 12.11 -17.57
N THR A 293 5.03 11.01 -18.24
CA THR A 293 4.14 10.36 -19.21
C THR A 293 2.85 9.89 -18.54
N LEU A 294 2.96 9.21 -17.39
CA LEU A 294 1.80 8.73 -16.63
C LEU A 294 0.96 9.88 -16.08
N PHE A 295 1.60 10.96 -15.65
CA PHE A 295 0.91 12.16 -15.18
C PHE A 295 0.07 12.78 -16.30
N VAL A 296 0.66 13.05 -17.47
CA VAL A 296 -0.06 13.59 -18.64
C VAL A 296 -1.21 12.68 -19.04
N LEU A 297 -0.97 11.37 -19.13
CA LEU A 297 -2.00 10.40 -19.46
C LEU A 297 -3.13 10.35 -18.43
N THR A 298 -2.81 10.50 -17.14
CA THR A 298 -3.81 10.57 -16.06
C THR A 298 -4.65 11.83 -16.19
N VAL A 299 -4.04 12.99 -16.46
CA VAL A 299 -4.76 14.25 -16.70
C VAL A 299 -5.67 14.14 -17.92
N VAL A 300 -5.20 13.58 -19.04
CA VAL A 300 -6.03 13.36 -20.25
C VAL A 300 -7.21 12.45 -19.94
N THR A 301 -6.99 11.38 -19.17
CA THR A 301 -8.04 10.42 -18.78
C THR A 301 -9.06 11.08 -17.84
N LEU A 302 -8.60 11.96 -16.95
CA LEU A 302 -9.44 12.76 -16.06
C LEU A 302 -10.31 13.75 -16.85
N CYS A 303 -9.71 14.51 -17.78
CA CYS A 303 -10.42 15.45 -18.65
C CYS A 303 -11.45 14.76 -19.56
N ARG A 304 -11.21 13.49 -19.95
CA ARG A 304 -12.18 12.68 -20.71
C ARG A 304 -13.28 12.06 -19.85
N GLY A 305 -13.27 12.28 -18.52
CA GLY A 305 -14.27 11.74 -17.60
C GLY A 305 -14.23 10.22 -17.44
N LEU A 306 -13.12 9.57 -17.77
CA LEU A 306 -12.99 8.12 -17.76
C LEU A 306 -12.60 7.55 -16.37
N ILE A 307 -12.15 8.40 -15.44
CA ILE A 307 -11.73 7.98 -14.10
C ILE A 307 -12.92 7.83 -13.14
N PHE A 308 -13.93 8.69 -13.25
CA PHE A 308 -15.08 8.71 -12.33
C PHE A 308 -16.29 7.90 -12.82
N LYS A 309 -16.23 7.31 -14.02
CA LYS A 309 -17.31 6.44 -14.51
C LYS A 309 -17.21 5.08 -13.83
N LEU A 310 -18.18 4.78 -12.95
CA LEU A 310 -18.39 3.43 -12.44
C LEU A 310 -18.67 2.49 -13.61
N LYS A 311 -18.09 1.28 -13.54
CA LYS A 311 -18.44 0.20 -14.46
C LYS A 311 -19.88 -0.23 -14.16
N GLU A 312 -20.71 -0.42 -15.18
CA GLU A 312 -22.16 -0.72 -15.03
C GLU A 312 -22.43 -1.90 -14.09
N GLU A 313 -21.53 -2.89 -14.08
CA GLU A 313 -21.55 -4.05 -13.18
C GLU A 313 -21.47 -3.71 -11.68
N ASP A 314 -20.74 -2.64 -11.31
CA ASP A 314 -20.64 -2.19 -9.92
C ASP A 314 -21.91 -1.43 -9.51
N VAL A 315 -22.52 -0.69 -10.45
CA VAL A 315 -23.82 -0.03 -10.25
C VAL A 315 -24.93 -1.05 -10.02
N LEU A 316 -24.96 -2.13 -10.81
CA LEU A 316 -25.94 -3.21 -10.62
C LEU A 316 -25.79 -3.91 -9.26
N LYS A 317 -24.55 -4.16 -8.80
CA LYS A 317 -24.29 -4.75 -7.49
C LYS A 317 -24.73 -3.87 -6.32
N ASP A 318 -24.80 -2.57 -6.52
CA ASP A 318 -25.32 -1.64 -5.51
C ASP A 318 -26.85 -1.53 -5.54
N ILE A 319 -27.47 -1.65 -6.72
CA ILE A 319 -28.93 -1.60 -6.91
C ILE A 319 -29.61 -2.89 -6.43
N LEU A 320 -29.07 -4.07 -6.73
CA LEU A 320 -29.71 -5.37 -6.43
C LEU A 320 -30.02 -5.60 -4.94
N PRO A 321 -29.10 -5.33 -4.00
CA PRO A 321 -29.38 -5.45 -2.57
C PRO A 321 -30.36 -4.39 -2.07
N ALA A 322 -30.28 -3.16 -2.58
CA ALA A 322 -31.20 -2.08 -2.23
C ALA A 322 -32.63 -2.36 -2.72
N TYR A 323 -32.76 -2.94 -3.91
CA TYR A 323 -34.02 -3.41 -4.46
C TYR A 323 -34.61 -4.56 -3.63
N ASN A 324 -33.79 -5.53 -3.22
CA ASN A 324 -34.23 -6.64 -2.40
C ASN A 324 -34.65 -6.20 -0.99
N GLU A 325 -33.91 -5.29 -0.34
CA GLU A 325 -34.31 -4.71 0.96
C GLU A 325 -35.59 -3.87 0.84
N CYS A 326 -35.77 -3.07 -0.21
CA CYS A 326 -37.03 -2.36 -0.46
C CYS A 326 -38.19 -3.33 -0.68
N LYS A 327 -37.96 -4.43 -1.40
CA LYS A 327 -38.97 -5.46 -1.65
C LYS A 327 -39.34 -6.19 -0.37
N GLU A 328 -38.37 -6.58 0.44
CA GLU A 328 -38.58 -7.28 1.71
C GLU A 328 -39.27 -6.38 2.74
N ASN A 329 -38.88 -5.10 2.83
CA ASN A 329 -39.56 -4.10 3.66
C ASN A 329 -40.98 -3.77 3.16
N SER A 330 -41.22 -3.78 1.84
CA SER A 330 -42.57 -3.60 1.31
C SER A 330 -43.48 -4.80 1.60
N ILE A 331 -42.93 -6.01 1.62
CA ILE A 331 -43.69 -7.24 1.94
C ILE A 331 -43.97 -7.32 3.44
N SER A 332 -43.03 -6.91 4.31
CA SER A 332 -43.26 -6.89 5.75
C SER A 332 -44.25 -5.79 6.19
N VAL A 333 -44.20 -4.60 5.57
CA VAL A 333 -45.19 -3.53 5.81
C VAL A 333 -46.61 -3.96 5.39
N VAL A 334 -46.75 -4.67 4.28
CA VAL A 334 -48.06 -5.21 3.84
C VAL A 334 -48.54 -6.34 4.78
N ALA A 335 -47.64 -7.16 5.31
CA ALA A 335 -48.00 -8.22 6.26
C ALA A 335 -48.41 -7.68 7.65
N ASP A 336 -47.81 -6.58 8.11
CA ASP A 336 -48.18 -5.92 9.37
C ASP A 336 -49.51 -5.12 9.27
N GLU A 337 -49.84 -4.57 8.08
CA GLU A 337 -51.16 -3.96 7.84
C GLU A 337 -52.31 -4.98 7.86
N GLU A 338 -52.08 -6.24 7.45
CA GLU A 338 -53.10 -7.29 7.51
C GLU A 338 -53.35 -7.85 8.93
N GLN A 339 -52.48 -7.58 9.92
CA GLN A 339 -52.63 -8.12 11.28
C GLN A 339 -53.14 -7.12 12.34
N GLY A 340 -53.52 -5.89 11.94
CA GLY A 340 -54.04 -4.87 12.84
C GLY A 340 -55.58 -4.82 12.93
N THR A 341 -56.12 -5.25 14.08
CA THR A 341 -57.46 -4.99 14.68
C THR A 341 -58.62 -5.98 14.38
N PRO A 342 -59.04 -6.81 15.35
CA PRO A 342 -60.42 -7.32 15.42
C PRO A 342 -61.27 -6.43 16.33
N MET A 343 -62.33 -5.81 15.79
CA MET A 343 -63.36 -5.15 16.61
C MET A 343 -64.50 -6.15 16.94
N PRO A 344 -65.09 -6.10 18.15
CA PRO A 344 -66.05 -7.08 18.63
C PRO A 344 -67.47 -6.75 18.13
N ILE A 345 -68.20 -7.75 17.65
CA ILE A 345 -69.63 -7.64 17.35
C ILE A 345 -70.42 -8.36 18.44
N THR A 346 -71.10 -7.59 19.29
CA THR A 346 -72.11 -8.05 20.26
C THR A 346 -73.50 -8.03 19.62
N SER A 347 -74.17 -9.20 19.61
CA SER A 347 -75.59 -9.52 19.92
C SER A 347 -76.70 -8.49 19.61
N GLU A 348 -77.88 -8.77 19.04
CA GLU A 348 -78.88 -9.82 19.36
C GLU A 348 -79.99 -9.98 18.28
N SER A 349 -80.50 -11.22 18.17
CA SER A 349 -81.90 -11.71 18.02
C SER A 349 -82.89 -11.18 16.94
N ARG A 350 -83.45 -12.12 16.16
CA ARG A 350 -84.87 -12.57 16.14
C ARG A 350 -85.04 -13.64 15.03
N LEU A 351 -85.40 -14.90 15.35
CA LEU A 351 -86.75 -15.47 15.51
C LEU A 351 -87.42 -15.83 14.16
N GLY A 352 -87.68 -17.12 13.93
CA GLY A 352 -88.55 -17.62 12.86
C GLY A 352 -88.34 -19.10 12.49
N GLN A 353 -89.02 -19.99 13.21
CA GLN A 353 -89.17 -21.43 12.91
C GLN A 353 -89.92 -21.64 11.57
N GLN A 354 -89.53 -22.65 10.78
CA GLN A 354 -90.24 -23.94 10.69
C GLN A 354 -89.39 -25.00 9.97
#